data_AF-A0A928QYQ2-F1
#
_entry.id   AF-A0A928QYQ2-F1
#
_cell.length_a   1.000
_cell.length_b   1.000
_cell.length_c   1.000
_cell.angle_alpha   90.00
_cell.angle_beta   90.00
_cell.angle_gamma   90.00
#
_symmetry.space_group_name_H-M   'P 1'
#
loop_
_entity.id
_entity.type
_entity.pdbx_description
1 polymer ?
#
loop_
_entity_poly.entity_id
_entity_poly.type
_entity_poly.pdbx_seq_one_letter_code
_entity_poly.pdbx_strand_id
1 'polypeptide(L)'
;MEYLKQAQLSIMLFLSGICATTSLFVVFTKQMPKKQKQALLLMDIGAVVLLIADRNAYIYRGDPSAAAWYMVRVCNFLVFFLNPVILYGFNMYLDDICIGAEDRIVKRALTIANVAIVLSVLLLIVSQFTGFCYTFDEANRYQRGPGYLFMVLIALLTIVIQIYVIVRSRKHFNRKTLIVLLLFSVVPILAAVVQVFLYGLSLINFGLVAMVVVLYVFTLTRLSEEMEEYRRDLLAMTVQQERVNTELALATRIQTDMLPNIFPAFPDRPEVDIYASMTPAKEVGGDFYDFFFVDHDHLALVIADVSGKGIPAAMFMMMAKSMIQTQAAAGHSPREVLGTVNRLICENNKEKMFITVWFGILDLNTGLLTAANAGHEYPILKTSDGTYELVKDKHGFVLGGMKGMKYTDYTLTMAPGAKLFVYTDGVAEAMNAGRELFGIDRTLQALNAAKDAPPEGVLRSVDEAVARFAGSAEQVDDLTMMCIEYRGKAETKGDGHEGTDG
;
A
#
# COMPACT_ATOMS: atom_id res chain seq x y z
N MET A 1 45.60 -39.55 -25.40
CA MET A 1 46.00 -38.37 -24.60
C MET A 1 46.19 -37.12 -25.45
N GLU A 2 46.84 -37.22 -26.61
CA GLU A 2 47.07 -36.08 -27.51
C GLU A 2 45.79 -35.48 -28.12
N TYR A 3 44.84 -36.33 -28.52
CA TYR A 3 43.50 -35.90 -28.95
C TYR A 3 42.77 -35.06 -27.89
N LEU A 4 42.80 -35.48 -26.62
CA LEU A 4 42.20 -34.74 -25.51
C LEU A 4 42.88 -33.38 -25.30
N LYS A 5 44.20 -33.30 -25.50
CA LYS A 5 44.95 -32.04 -25.39
C LYS A 5 44.62 -31.06 -26.51
N GLN A 6 44.31 -31.54 -27.72
CA GLN A 6 43.85 -30.69 -28.82
C GLN A 6 42.39 -30.26 -28.62
N ALA A 7 41.52 -31.19 -28.23
CA ALA A 7 40.10 -30.91 -27.96
C ALA A 7 39.91 -29.87 -26.84
N GLN A 8 40.77 -29.87 -25.82
CA GLN A 8 40.68 -28.92 -24.71
C GLN A 8 40.74 -27.45 -25.16
N LEU A 9 41.52 -27.13 -26.20
CA LEU A 9 41.68 -25.75 -26.68
C LEU A 9 40.37 -25.23 -27.30
N SER A 10 39.63 -26.11 -27.99
CA SER A 10 38.31 -25.80 -28.54
C SER A 10 37.26 -25.68 -27.42
N ILE A 11 37.32 -26.53 -26.40
CA ILE A 11 36.44 -26.47 -25.22
C ILE A 11 36.64 -25.16 -24.44
N MET A 12 37.89 -24.74 -24.21
CA MET A 12 38.22 -23.46 -23.56
C MET A 12 37.59 -22.28 -24.32
N LEU A 13 37.72 -22.26 -25.65
CA LEU A 13 37.16 -21.20 -26.47
C LEU A 13 35.63 -21.20 -26.39
N PHE A 14 34.99 -22.36 -26.52
CA PHE A 14 33.54 -22.50 -26.45
C PHE A 14 32.96 -22.06 -25.10
N LEU A 15 33.53 -22.55 -23.99
CA LEU A 15 33.11 -22.16 -22.63
C LEU A 15 33.34 -20.67 -22.37
N SER A 16 34.45 -20.09 -22.87
CA SER A 16 34.68 -18.64 -22.76
C SER A 16 33.62 -17.85 -23.53
N GLY A 17 33.16 -18.35 -24.67
CA GLY A 17 32.04 -17.76 -25.41
C GLY A 17 30.73 -17.79 -24.61
N ILE A 18 30.42 -18.91 -23.97
CA ILE A 18 29.24 -19.03 -23.09
C ILE A 18 29.31 -18.02 -21.95
N CYS A 19 30.43 -17.92 -21.23
CA CYS A 19 30.59 -16.97 -20.14
C CYS A 19 30.53 -15.51 -20.60
N ALA A 20 31.03 -15.20 -21.79
CA ALA A 20 30.89 -13.87 -22.37
C ALA A 20 29.41 -13.53 -22.61
N THR A 21 28.65 -14.49 -23.15
CA THR A 21 27.21 -14.35 -23.35
C THR A 21 26.43 -14.24 -22.03
N THR A 22 26.72 -15.07 -21.02
CA THR A 22 26.07 -14.97 -19.71
C THR A 22 26.36 -13.63 -19.04
N SER A 23 27.62 -13.15 -19.11
CA SER A 23 27.98 -11.83 -18.56
C SER A 23 27.16 -10.69 -19.17
N LEU A 24 26.92 -10.74 -20.49
CA LEU A 24 26.09 -9.77 -21.19
C LEU A 24 24.64 -9.81 -20.69
N PHE A 25 24.07 -11.01 -20.54
CA PHE A 25 22.72 -11.15 -20.01
C PHE A 25 22.60 -10.70 -18.55
N VAL A 26 23.61 -10.94 -17.71
CA VAL A 26 23.65 -10.41 -16.33
C VAL A 26 23.55 -8.88 -16.34
N VAL A 27 24.25 -8.19 -17.25
CA VAL A 27 24.16 -6.72 -17.38
C VAL A 27 22.73 -6.26 -17.68
N PHE A 28 22.00 -6.97 -18.55
CA PHE A 28 20.64 -6.58 -18.92
C PHE A 28 19.54 -7.07 -17.97
N THR A 29 19.85 -8.03 -17.09
CA THR A 29 18.90 -8.53 -16.11
C THR A 29 18.64 -7.46 -15.04
N LYS A 30 17.45 -6.84 -15.10
CA LYS A 30 17.03 -5.76 -14.18
C LYS A 30 16.57 -6.27 -12.80
N GLN A 31 16.02 -7.48 -12.75
CA GLN A 31 15.42 -8.06 -11.55
C GLN A 31 16.47 -8.59 -10.54
N MET A 32 17.73 -8.68 -10.94
CA MET A 32 18.79 -9.26 -10.11
C MET A 32 19.30 -8.26 -9.06
N PRO A 33 19.44 -8.65 -7.77
CA PRO A 33 20.02 -7.79 -6.74
C PRO A 33 21.42 -7.30 -7.11
N LYS A 34 21.75 -6.06 -6.74
CA LYS A 34 23.01 -5.41 -7.12
C LYS A 34 24.25 -6.22 -6.73
N LYS A 35 24.27 -6.82 -5.53
CA LYS A 35 25.40 -7.64 -5.05
C LYS A 35 25.52 -8.95 -5.82
N GLN A 36 24.43 -9.69 -6.05
CA GLN A 36 24.45 -10.91 -6.87
C GLN A 36 24.90 -10.61 -8.30
N LYS A 37 24.41 -9.49 -8.88
CA LYS A 37 24.81 -9.03 -10.20
C LYS A 37 26.32 -8.75 -10.28
N GLN A 38 26.86 -8.04 -9.30
CA GLN A 38 28.30 -7.78 -9.22
C GLN A 38 29.12 -9.07 -9.06
N ALA A 39 28.67 -9.98 -8.20
CA ALA A 39 29.32 -11.26 -7.98
C ALA A 39 29.34 -12.13 -9.24
N LEU A 40 28.21 -12.25 -9.93
CA LEU A 40 28.10 -13.02 -11.18
C LEU A 40 28.92 -12.40 -12.30
N LEU A 41 28.89 -11.06 -12.49
CA LEU A 41 29.75 -10.39 -13.47
C LEU A 41 31.22 -10.61 -13.20
N LEU A 42 31.64 -10.53 -11.94
CA LEU A 42 33.03 -10.78 -11.55
C LEU A 42 33.45 -12.22 -11.89
N MET A 43 32.59 -13.20 -11.59
CA MET A 43 32.86 -14.61 -11.90
C MET A 43 32.86 -14.89 -13.40
N ASP A 44 31.87 -14.39 -14.15
CA ASP A 44 31.75 -14.62 -15.60
C ASP A 44 32.90 -13.95 -16.37
N ILE A 45 33.20 -12.67 -16.10
CA ILE A 45 34.32 -11.97 -16.74
C ILE A 45 35.64 -12.64 -16.34
N GLY A 46 35.78 -13.02 -15.06
CA GLY A 46 36.93 -13.78 -14.58
C GLY A 46 37.11 -15.11 -15.31
N ALA A 47 36.01 -15.84 -15.53
CA ALA A 47 35.99 -17.11 -16.26
C ALA A 47 36.39 -16.95 -17.74
N VAL A 48 35.92 -15.90 -18.41
CA VAL A 48 36.30 -15.58 -19.80
C VAL A 48 37.80 -15.37 -19.90
N VAL A 49 38.36 -14.47 -19.08
CA VAL A 49 39.80 -14.15 -19.12
C VAL A 49 40.63 -15.37 -18.69
N LEU A 50 40.15 -16.15 -17.71
CA LEU A 50 40.80 -17.38 -17.24
C LEU A 50 40.98 -18.38 -18.38
N LEU A 51 39.92 -18.71 -19.10
CA LEU A 51 39.97 -19.71 -20.18
C LEU A 51 40.76 -19.21 -21.40
N ILE A 52 40.68 -17.92 -21.74
CA ILE A 52 41.47 -17.34 -22.82
C ILE A 52 42.96 -17.35 -22.46
N ALA A 53 43.32 -16.95 -21.23
CA ALA A 53 44.69 -16.99 -20.75
C ALA A 53 45.22 -18.44 -20.73
N ASP A 54 44.46 -19.36 -20.16
CA ASP A 54 44.84 -20.77 -20.11
C ASP A 54 45.06 -21.37 -21.50
N ARG A 55 44.14 -21.11 -22.44
CA ARG A 55 44.28 -21.53 -23.84
C ARG A 55 45.56 -21.00 -24.48
N ASN A 56 45.86 -19.71 -24.31
CA ASN A 56 47.09 -19.12 -24.86
C ASN A 56 48.35 -19.68 -24.19
N ALA A 57 48.31 -19.95 -22.88
CA ALA A 57 49.42 -20.59 -22.17
C ALA A 57 49.77 -21.97 -22.73
N TYR A 58 48.78 -22.72 -23.25
CA TYR A 58 48.99 -23.99 -23.93
C TYR A 58 49.49 -23.83 -25.37
N ILE A 59 49.00 -22.83 -26.13
CA ILE A 59 49.41 -22.59 -27.52
C ILE A 59 50.89 -22.20 -27.62
N TYR A 60 51.36 -21.31 -26.74
CA TYR A 60 52.74 -20.82 -26.76
C TYR A 60 53.73 -21.68 -25.95
N ARG A 61 53.26 -22.80 -25.37
CA ARG A 61 54.12 -23.69 -24.58
C ARG A 61 55.13 -24.40 -25.49
N GLY A 62 56.41 -24.33 -25.15
CA GLY A 62 57.47 -25.00 -25.91
C GLY A 62 58.04 -24.18 -27.05
N ASP A 63 57.51 -22.98 -27.32
CA ASP A 63 58.05 -22.04 -28.31
C ASP A 63 59.10 -21.12 -27.65
N PRO A 64 60.37 -21.12 -28.12
CA PRO A 64 61.43 -20.26 -27.58
C PRO A 64 61.38 -18.81 -28.08
N SER A 65 60.39 -18.43 -28.91
CA SER A 65 60.26 -17.07 -29.42
C SER A 65 60.08 -16.03 -28.31
N ALA A 66 60.53 -14.79 -28.57
CA ALA A 66 60.36 -13.69 -27.63
C ALA A 66 58.87 -13.40 -27.34
N ALA A 67 58.00 -13.55 -28.34
CA ALA A 67 56.55 -13.38 -28.16
C ALA A 67 55.96 -14.46 -27.23
N ALA A 68 56.37 -15.73 -27.40
CA ALA A 68 55.96 -16.82 -26.53
C ALA A 68 56.44 -16.63 -25.09
N TRP A 69 57.64 -16.07 -24.90
CA TRP A 69 58.18 -15.77 -23.57
C TRP A 69 57.25 -14.89 -22.74
N TYR A 70 56.73 -13.81 -23.34
CA TYR A 70 55.80 -12.90 -22.69
C TYR A 70 54.43 -13.55 -22.49
N MET A 71 53.90 -14.20 -23.55
CA MET A 71 52.57 -14.80 -23.49
C MET A 71 52.46 -15.87 -22.42
N VAL A 72 53.43 -16.79 -22.34
CA VAL A 72 53.40 -17.86 -21.33
C VAL A 72 53.43 -17.30 -19.91
N ARG A 73 54.24 -16.26 -19.63
CA ARG A 73 54.34 -15.67 -18.28
C ARG A 73 53.07 -14.91 -17.89
N VAL A 74 52.58 -14.04 -18.77
CA VAL A 74 51.36 -13.24 -18.52
C VAL A 74 50.15 -14.16 -18.39
N CYS A 75 50.00 -15.13 -19.30
CA CYS A 75 48.85 -16.02 -19.28
C CYS A 75 48.83 -16.92 -18.03
N ASN A 76 49.95 -17.53 -17.65
CA ASN A 76 49.99 -18.34 -16.42
C ASN A 76 49.75 -17.48 -15.17
N PHE A 77 50.30 -16.26 -15.10
CA PHE A 77 49.97 -15.33 -14.01
C PHE A 77 48.46 -15.08 -13.93
N LEU A 78 47.82 -14.75 -15.06
CA LEU A 78 46.37 -14.55 -15.12
C LEU A 78 45.59 -15.80 -14.70
N VAL A 79 46.02 -17.00 -15.09
CA VAL A 79 45.38 -18.25 -14.68
C VAL A 79 45.41 -18.44 -13.16
N PHE A 80 46.57 -18.23 -12.53
CA PHE A 80 46.68 -18.32 -11.07
C PHE A 80 45.98 -17.19 -10.34
N PHE A 81 45.90 -16.00 -10.95
CA PHE A 81 45.25 -14.83 -10.37
C PHE A 81 43.72 -14.94 -10.43
N LEU A 82 43.16 -15.44 -11.53
CA LEU A 82 41.71 -15.43 -11.75
C LEU A 82 40.96 -16.54 -11.01
N ASN A 83 41.62 -17.67 -10.73
CA ASN A 83 41.03 -18.73 -9.88
C ASN A 83 40.56 -18.20 -8.50
N PRO A 84 41.41 -17.53 -7.68
CA PRO A 84 40.98 -16.95 -6.41
C PRO A 84 40.01 -15.77 -6.59
N VAL A 85 40.06 -15.03 -7.70
CA VAL A 85 39.07 -13.97 -8.00
C VAL A 85 37.67 -14.55 -8.23
N ILE A 86 37.55 -15.67 -8.93
CA ILE A 86 36.26 -16.36 -9.11
C ILE A 86 35.75 -16.89 -7.76
N LEU A 87 36.62 -17.46 -6.92
CA LEU A 87 36.25 -17.88 -5.56
C LEU A 87 35.80 -16.70 -4.69
N TYR A 88 36.41 -15.51 -4.87
CA TYR A 88 35.97 -14.28 -4.22
C TYR A 88 34.58 -13.84 -4.70
N GLY A 89 34.33 -13.90 -6.01
CA GLY A 89 32.99 -13.65 -6.56
C GLY A 89 31.94 -14.61 -5.99
N PHE A 90 32.26 -15.89 -5.84
CA PHE A 90 31.36 -16.84 -5.19
C PHE A 90 31.17 -16.52 -3.69
N ASN A 91 32.23 -16.07 -3.00
CA ASN A 91 32.14 -15.62 -1.61
C ASN A 91 31.22 -14.40 -1.46
N MET A 92 31.27 -13.44 -2.40
CA MET A 92 30.33 -12.32 -2.47
C MET A 92 28.89 -12.77 -2.75
N TYR A 93 28.71 -13.77 -3.62
CA TYR A 93 27.40 -14.34 -3.90
C TYR A 93 26.80 -15.03 -2.67
N LEU A 94 27.62 -15.79 -1.93
CA LEU A 94 27.22 -16.40 -0.65
C LEU A 94 26.91 -15.35 0.41
N ASP A 95 27.66 -14.25 0.49
CA ASP A 95 27.35 -13.12 1.39
C ASP A 95 25.93 -12.62 1.15
N ASP A 96 25.54 -12.36 -0.09
CA ASP A 96 24.20 -11.85 -0.38
C ASP A 96 23.09 -12.87 -0.06
N ILE A 97 23.24 -14.11 -0.50
CA ILE A 97 22.18 -15.13 -0.38
C ILE A 97 22.08 -15.75 1.02
N CYS A 98 23.17 -15.75 1.79
CA CYS A 98 23.12 -16.17 3.19
C CYS A 98 22.60 -15.06 4.12
N ILE A 99 22.56 -13.79 3.69
CA ILE A 99 22.13 -12.66 4.53
C ILE A 99 20.61 -12.48 4.44
N GLY A 100 19.93 -13.41 5.10
CA GLY A 100 18.59 -13.23 5.66
C GLY A 100 18.58 -13.14 7.19
N ALA A 101 19.72 -13.25 7.87
CA ALA A 101 19.79 -13.15 9.34
C ALA A 101 21.21 -12.78 9.80
N GLU A 102 21.30 -12.04 10.89
CA GLU A 102 22.52 -11.50 11.53
C GLU A 102 23.46 -12.58 12.12
N ASP A 103 23.69 -13.71 11.44
CA ASP A 103 24.61 -14.74 11.94
C ASP A 103 26.06 -14.24 11.82
N ARG A 104 26.56 -13.69 12.94
CA ARG A 104 27.94 -13.20 13.08
C ARG A 104 28.98 -14.28 12.76
N ILE A 105 28.67 -15.55 12.94
CA ILE A 105 29.59 -16.67 12.65
C ILE A 105 29.76 -16.80 11.14
N VAL A 106 28.66 -16.76 10.38
CA VAL A 106 28.69 -16.84 8.92
C VAL A 106 29.48 -15.66 8.33
N LYS A 107 29.22 -14.44 8.79
CA LYS A 107 29.97 -13.24 8.33
C LYS A 107 31.47 -13.36 8.63
N ARG A 108 31.84 -13.84 9.81
CA ARG A 108 33.26 -14.07 10.18
C ARG A 108 33.89 -15.14 9.29
N ALA A 109 33.19 -16.25 9.03
CA ALA A 109 33.68 -17.30 8.15
C ALA A 109 33.94 -16.77 6.73
N LEU A 110 32.99 -16.04 6.13
CA LEU A 110 33.18 -15.40 4.82
C LEU A 110 34.33 -14.38 4.81
N THR A 111 34.54 -13.66 5.92
CA THR A 111 35.68 -12.73 6.08
C THR A 111 37.00 -13.49 6.11
N ILE A 112 37.08 -14.63 6.83
CA ILE A 112 38.27 -15.48 6.87
C ILE A 112 38.57 -16.05 5.47
N ALA A 113 37.54 -16.45 4.71
CA ALA A 113 37.71 -16.86 3.32
C ALA A 113 38.29 -15.74 2.45
N ASN A 114 37.83 -14.49 2.60
CA ASN A 114 38.41 -13.33 1.91
C ASN A 114 39.90 -13.13 2.25
N VAL A 115 40.27 -13.28 3.52
CA VAL A 115 41.68 -13.18 3.96
C VAL A 115 42.54 -14.28 3.31
N ALA A 116 42.04 -15.53 3.26
CA ALA A 116 42.72 -16.62 2.59
C ALA A 116 42.91 -16.34 1.09
N ILE A 117 41.90 -15.78 0.43
CA ILE A 117 41.97 -15.37 -0.98
C ILE A 117 43.04 -14.28 -1.19
N VAL A 118 43.06 -13.23 -0.36
CA VAL A 118 44.07 -12.17 -0.45
C VAL A 118 45.48 -12.74 -0.25
N LEU A 119 45.66 -13.64 0.72
CA LEU A 119 46.93 -14.33 0.94
C LEU A 119 47.39 -15.12 -0.29
N SER A 120 46.47 -15.80 -0.99
CA SER A 120 46.78 -16.54 -2.21
C SER A 120 47.30 -15.62 -3.33
N VAL A 121 46.71 -14.43 -3.48
CA VAL A 121 47.13 -13.43 -4.47
C VAL A 121 48.49 -12.82 -4.09
N LEU A 122 48.73 -12.53 -2.81
CA LEU A 122 50.03 -12.05 -2.35
C LEU A 122 51.14 -13.08 -2.60
N LEU A 123 50.88 -14.36 -2.34
CA LEU A 123 51.83 -15.43 -2.62
C LEU A 123 52.14 -15.53 -4.13
N LEU A 124 51.14 -15.30 -4.99
CA LEU A 124 51.32 -15.25 -6.44
C LEU A 124 52.20 -14.08 -6.89
N ILE A 125 52.05 -12.90 -6.28
CA ILE A 125 52.89 -11.73 -6.55
C ILE A 125 54.34 -12.02 -6.14
N VAL A 126 54.55 -12.56 -4.93
CA VAL A 126 55.89 -12.97 -4.46
C VAL A 126 56.52 -13.99 -5.40
N SER A 127 55.72 -14.93 -5.93
CA SER A 127 56.20 -15.92 -6.89
C SER A 127 56.72 -15.29 -8.20
N GLN A 128 56.29 -14.10 -8.60
CA GLN A 128 56.80 -13.46 -9.82
C GLN A 128 58.28 -13.06 -9.70
N PHE A 129 58.73 -12.73 -8.49
CA PHE A 129 60.10 -12.29 -8.23
C PHE A 129 61.01 -13.43 -7.76
N THR A 130 60.43 -14.46 -7.15
CA THR A 130 61.18 -15.52 -6.46
C THR A 130 61.12 -16.87 -7.16
N GLY A 131 60.15 -17.08 -8.07
CA GLY A 131 59.88 -18.40 -8.65
C GLY A 131 59.32 -19.41 -7.63
N PHE A 132 58.87 -18.96 -6.45
CA PHE A 132 58.51 -19.85 -5.34
C PHE A 132 57.39 -20.85 -5.70
N CYS A 133 56.34 -20.41 -6.39
CA CYS A 133 55.20 -21.26 -6.73
C CYS A 133 55.32 -21.93 -8.09
N TYR A 134 55.93 -21.26 -9.07
CA TYR A 134 56.22 -21.83 -10.37
C TYR A 134 57.39 -21.11 -11.06
N THR A 135 58.00 -21.81 -12.01
CA THR A 135 59.08 -21.32 -12.87
C THR A 135 58.84 -21.76 -14.32
N PHE A 136 59.62 -21.21 -15.24
CA PHE A 136 59.64 -21.63 -16.64
C PHE A 136 61.07 -21.98 -17.06
N ASP A 137 61.24 -23.05 -17.80
CA ASP A 137 62.52 -23.37 -18.44
C ASP A 137 62.79 -22.51 -19.69
N GLU A 138 63.97 -22.69 -20.29
CA GLU A 138 64.41 -21.98 -21.50
C GLU A 138 63.50 -22.22 -22.71
N ALA A 139 62.75 -23.33 -22.72
CA ALA A 139 61.76 -23.65 -23.74
C ALA A 139 60.34 -23.18 -23.36
N ASN A 140 60.20 -22.27 -22.39
CA ASN A 140 58.93 -21.76 -21.88
C ASN A 140 57.96 -22.88 -21.41
N ARG A 141 58.50 -23.99 -20.88
CA ARG A 141 57.68 -25.02 -20.24
C ARG A 141 57.52 -24.72 -18.76
N TYR A 142 56.27 -24.76 -18.32
CA TYR A 142 55.88 -24.57 -16.93
C TYR A 142 56.44 -25.67 -16.03
N GLN A 143 57.03 -25.26 -14.91
CA GLN A 143 57.50 -26.15 -13.85
C GLN A 143 56.92 -25.69 -12.50
N ARG A 144 56.56 -26.66 -11.65
CA ARG A 144 56.00 -26.38 -10.32
C ARG A 144 57.14 -26.11 -9.34
N GLY A 145 57.04 -24.98 -8.63
CA GLY A 145 57.93 -24.67 -7.51
C GLY A 145 57.46 -25.31 -6.21
N PRO A 146 58.29 -25.29 -5.15
CA PRO A 146 57.96 -25.83 -3.83
C PRO A 146 56.74 -25.14 -3.18
N GLY A 147 56.49 -23.88 -3.53
CA GLY A 147 55.36 -23.07 -3.07
C GLY A 147 54.00 -23.45 -3.66
N TYR A 148 53.96 -24.26 -4.73
CA TYR A 148 52.71 -24.63 -5.42
C TYR A 148 51.72 -25.33 -4.48
N LEU A 149 52.21 -26.20 -3.59
CA LEU A 149 51.36 -26.92 -2.63
C LEU A 149 50.67 -25.97 -1.66
N PHE A 150 51.33 -24.88 -1.24
CA PHE A 150 50.74 -23.88 -0.37
C PHE A 150 49.57 -23.15 -1.04
N MET A 151 49.69 -22.81 -2.34
CA MET A 151 48.57 -22.23 -3.10
C MET A 151 47.36 -23.16 -3.15
N VAL A 152 47.59 -24.45 -3.40
CA VAL A 152 46.51 -25.46 -3.45
C VAL A 152 45.85 -25.61 -2.07
N LEU A 153 46.62 -25.65 -0.99
CA LEU A 153 46.09 -25.76 0.38
C LEU A 153 45.25 -24.53 0.77
N ILE A 154 45.68 -23.31 0.41
CA ILE A 154 44.91 -22.08 0.67
C ILE A 154 43.59 -22.08 -0.12
N ALA A 155 43.61 -22.53 -1.38
CA ALA A 155 42.41 -22.66 -2.19
C ALA A 155 41.43 -23.70 -1.60
N LEU A 156 41.92 -24.87 -1.20
CA LEU A 156 41.11 -25.90 -0.53
C LEU A 156 40.52 -25.39 0.79
N LEU A 157 41.30 -24.68 1.61
CA LEU A 157 40.82 -24.07 2.85
C LEU A 157 39.66 -23.10 2.58
N THR A 158 39.78 -22.27 1.55
CA THR A 158 38.71 -21.35 1.14
C THR A 158 37.42 -22.11 0.79
N ILE A 159 37.53 -23.17 -0.01
CA ILE A 159 36.38 -23.98 -0.41
C ILE A 159 35.75 -24.68 0.81
N VAL A 160 36.55 -25.21 1.74
CA VAL A 160 36.04 -25.82 2.99
C VAL A 160 35.26 -24.81 3.82
N ILE A 161 35.75 -23.57 3.94
CA ILE A 161 35.03 -22.50 4.65
C ILE A 161 33.70 -22.18 3.95
N GLN A 162 33.68 -22.12 2.62
CA GLN A 162 32.46 -21.90 1.85
C GLN A 162 31.44 -23.04 2.04
N ILE A 163 31.88 -24.31 2.01
CA ILE A 163 31.03 -25.47 2.32
C ILE A 163 30.47 -25.36 3.74
N TYR A 164 31.31 -24.99 4.71
CA TYR A 164 30.86 -24.78 6.08
C TYR A 164 29.74 -23.72 6.16
N VAL A 165 29.91 -22.58 5.48
CA VAL A 165 28.89 -21.52 5.39
C VAL A 165 27.59 -22.06 4.76
N ILE A 166 27.68 -22.77 3.64
CA ILE A 166 26.51 -23.33 2.94
C ILE A 166 25.75 -24.32 3.85
N VAL A 167 26.46 -25.24 4.50
CA VAL A 167 25.87 -26.26 5.40
C VAL A 167 25.27 -25.60 6.64
N ARG A 168 25.93 -24.60 7.21
CA ARG A 168 25.44 -23.84 8.37
C ARG A 168 24.16 -23.10 8.02
N SER A 169 24.10 -22.49 6.84
CA SER A 169 22.95 -21.73 6.36
C SER A 169 21.85 -22.58 5.72
N ARG A 170 21.97 -23.92 5.73
CA ARG A 170 21.04 -24.85 5.02
C ARG A 170 19.55 -24.65 5.29
N LYS A 171 19.18 -24.13 6.46
CA LYS A 171 17.77 -23.90 6.83
C LYS A 171 17.12 -22.78 6.01
N HIS A 172 17.91 -21.87 5.47
CA HIS A 172 17.44 -20.76 4.63
C HIS A 172 17.35 -21.13 3.16
N PHE A 173 17.81 -22.33 2.79
CA PHE A 173 17.88 -22.77 1.40
C PHE A 173 16.89 -23.88 1.14
N ASN A 174 16.17 -23.75 0.02
CA ASN A 174 15.46 -24.90 -0.53
C ASN A 174 16.50 -25.96 -0.99
N ARG A 175 16.02 -27.21 -1.17
CA ARG A 175 16.90 -28.34 -1.50
C ARG A 175 17.68 -28.12 -2.81
N LYS A 176 17.10 -27.44 -3.80
CA LYS A 176 17.74 -27.18 -5.10
C LYS A 176 18.89 -26.18 -4.93
N THR A 177 18.68 -25.06 -4.24
CA THR A 177 19.70 -24.06 -3.92
C THR A 177 20.88 -24.70 -3.21
N LEU A 178 20.61 -25.50 -2.17
CA LEU A 178 21.65 -26.15 -1.39
C LEU A 178 22.53 -27.05 -2.27
N ILE A 179 21.93 -27.85 -3.17
CA ILE A 179 22.66 -28.73 -4.08
C ILE A 179 23.56 -27.92 -5.02
N VAL A 180 23.04 -26.87 -5.65
CA VAL A 180 23.83 -26.07 -6.60
C VAL A 180 25.01 -25.37 -5.93
N LEU A 181 24.80 -24.80 -4.73
CA LEU A 181 25.88 -24.17 -3.96
C LEU A 181 26.97 -25.18 -3.57
N LEU A 182 26.58 -26.38 -3.12
CA LEU A 182 27.54 -27.44 -2.77
C LEU A 182 28.28 -27.95 -4.00
N LEU A 183 27.61 -28.11 -5.14
CA LEU A 183 28.26 -28.51 -6.40
C LEU A 183 29.32 -27.49 -6.83
N PHE A 184 29.07 -26.19 -6.65
CA PHE A 184 30.04 -25.15 -7.00
C PHE A 184 31.36 -25.34 -6.24
N SER A 185 31.27 -25.72 -4.96
CA SER A 185 32.43 -25.98 -4.11
C SER A 185 33.07 -27.35 -4.37
N VAL A 186 32.28 -28.41 -4.60
CA VAL A 186 32.78 -29.79 -4.67
C VAL A 186 33.39 -30.13 -6.05
N VAL A 187 32.80 -29.64 -7.14
CA VAL A 187 33.25 -29.99 -8.50
C VAL A 187 34.72 -29.60 -8.77
N PRO A 188 35.21 -28.39 -8.40
CA PRO A 188 36.62 -28.04 -8.57
C PRO A 188 37.57 -28.93 -7.75
N ILE A 189 37.16 -29.40 -6.56
CA ILE A 189 37.95 -30.32 -5.74
C ILE A 189 38.09 -31.67 -6.46
N LEU A 190 36.98 -32.24 -6.94
CA LEU A 190 37.00 -33.49 -7.69
C LEU A 190 37.84 -33.36 -8.97
N ALA A 191 37.70 -32.24 -9.68
CA ALA A 191 38.50 -31.94 -10.86
C ALA A 191 40.00 -31.85 -10.53
N ALA A 192 40.36 -31.26 -9.37
CA ALA A 192 41.74 -31.20 -8.90
C ALA A 192 42.32 -32.60 -8.64
N VAL A 193 41.56 -33.48 -7.98
CA VAL A 193 41.97 -34.88 -7.72
C VAL A 193 42.22 -35.63 -9.02
N VAL A 194 41.30 -35.54 -9.99
CA VAL A 194 41.45 -36.20 -11.29
C VAL A 194 42.63 -35.62 -12.09
N GLN A 195 42.84 -34.30 -12.01
CA GLN A 195 43.93 -33.62 -12.72
C GLN A 195 45.33 -34.07 -12.25
N VAL A 196 45.48 -34.58 -11.02
CA VAL A 196 46.74 -35.18 -10.54
C VAL A 196 47.14 -36.37 -11.42
N PHE A 197 46.17 -37.19 -11.85
CA PHE A 197 46.41 -38.38 -12.67
C PHE A 197 46.47 -38.05 -14.17
N LEU A 198 45.79 -36.99 -14.63
CA LEU A 198 45.69 -36.60 -16.03
C LEU A 198 46.52 -35.36 -16.35
N TYR A 199 47.84 -35.48 -16.30
CA TYR A 199 48.75 -34.34 -16.49
C TYR A 199 48.60 -33.68 -17.87
N GLY A 200 48.45 -32.36 -17.87
CA GLY A 200 48.34 -31.53 -19.08
C GLY A 200 46.92 -31.26 -19.58
N LEU A 201 45.89 -31.57 -18.78
CA LEU A 201 44.52 -31.07 -18.95
C LEU A 201 44.19 -30.02 -17.88
N SER A 202 43.36 -29.05 -18.24
CA SER A 202 42.89 -28.00 -17.33
C SER A 202 41.51 -28.29 -16.71
N LEU A 203 41.40 -29.43 -16.03
CA LEU A 203 40.12 -29.91 -15.49
C LEU A 203 39.58 -28.99 -14.39
N ILE A 204 40.44 -28.41 -13.55
CA ILE A 204 40.03 -27.46 -12.50
C ILE A 204 39.34 -26.24 -13.11
N ASN A 205 39.95 -25.62 -14.13
CA ASN A 205 39.40 -24.44 -14.78
C ASN A 205 38.07 -24.77 -15.49
N PHE A 206 37.98 -25.94 -16.15
CA PHE A 206 36.71 -26.39 -16.75
C PHE A 206 35.62 -26.62 -15.72
N GLY A 207 35.92 -27.31 -14.63
CA GLY A 207 34.95 -27.57 -13.56
C GLY A 207 34.46 -26.27 -12.90
N LEU A 208 35.38 -25.35 -12.61
CA LEU A 208 35.05 -24.05 -12.02
C LEU A 208 34.17 -23.23 -12.94
N VAL A 209 34.53 -23.08 -14.22
CA VAL A 209 33.77 -22.27 -15.18
C VAL A 209 32.40 -22.88 -15.49
N ALA A 210 32.32 -24.21 -15.63
CA ALA A 210 31.04 -24.89 -15.78
C ALA A 210 30.11 -24.59 -14.59
N MET A 211 30.64 -24.55 -13.37
CA MET A 211 29.85 -24.21 -12.18
C MET A 211 29.44 -22.75 -12.12
N VAL A 212 30.23 -21.81 -12.66
CA VAL A 212 29.81 -20.40 -12.82
C VAL A 212 28.58 -20.31 -13.71
N VAL A 213 28.57 -21.00 -14.86
CA VAL A 213 27.42 -21.04 -15.77
C VAL A 213 26.20 -21.67 -15.10
N VAL A 214 26.36 -22.80 -14.41
CA VAL A 214 25.27 -23.46 -13.68
C VAL A 214 24.69 -22.54 -12.59
N LEU A 215 25.55 -21.85 -11.84
CA LEU A 215 25.13 -20.92 -10.79
C LEU A 215 24.33 -19.75 -11.36
N TYR A 216 24.74 -19.22 -12.51
CA TYR A 216 24.01 -18.17 -13.22
C TYR A 216 22.61 -18.64 -13.63
N VAL A 217 22.51 -19.77 -14.35
CA VAL A 217 21.21 -20.33 -14.79
C VAL A 217 20.30 -20.58 -13.59
N PHE A 218 20.85 -21.15 -12.52
CA PHE A 218 20.11 -21.38 -11.29
C PHE A 218 19.57 -20.08 -10.67
N THR A 219 20.42 -19.05 -10.61
CA THR A 219 20.03 -17.72 -10.09
C THR A 219 18.88 -17.14 -10.88
N LEU A 220 18.92 -17.24 -12.22
CA LEU A 220 17.82 -16.78 -13.07
C LEU A 220 16.52 -17.55 -12.80
N THR A 221 16.59 -18.88 -12.74
CA THR A 221 15.38 -19.70 -12.49
C THR A 221 14.77 -19.38 -11.13
N ARG A 222 15.60 -19.19 -10.10
CA ARG A 222 15.15 -18.83 -8.76
C ARG A 222 14.45 -17.47 -8.74
N LEU A 223 15.08 -16.45 -9.32
CA LEU A 223 14.48 -15.10 -9.41
C LEU A 223 13.17 -15.11 -10.20
N SER A 224 13.10 -15.92 -11.26
CA SER A 224 11.86 -16.07 -12.05
C SER A 224 10.74 -16.71 -11.25
N GLU A 225 11.02 -17.74 -10.45
CA GLU A 225 10.03 -18.39 -9.58
C GLU A 225 9.51 -17.42 -8.51
N GLU A 226 10.42 -16.71 -7.81
CA GLU A 226 10.10 -15.72 -6.78
C GLU A 226 9.22 -14.57 -7.35
N MET A 227 9.52 -14.09 -8.55
CA MET A 227 8.75 -13.03 -9.22
C MET A 227 7.33 -13.47 -9.60
N GLU A 228 7.15 -14.72 -10.04
CA GLU A 228 5.82 -15.23 -10.39
C GLU A 228 4.94 -15.45 -9.16
N GLU A 229 5.53 -15.86 -8.04
CA GLU A 229 4.81 -15.95 -6.76
C GLU A 229 4.38 -14.57 -6.27
N TYR A 230 5.31 -13.61 -6.24
CA TYR A 230 5.00 -12.23 -5.86
C TYR A 230 3.91 -11.60 -6.76
N ARG A 231 3.94 -11.87 -8.07
CA ARG A 231 2.92 -11.40 -9.01
C ARG A 231 1.55 -11.99 -8.72
N ARG A 232 1.47 -13.28 -8.38
CA ARG A 232 0.19 -13.93 -8.02
C ARG A 232 -0.39 -13.33 -6.74
N ASP A 233 0.44 -13.11 -5.73
CA ASP A 233 0.00 -12.54 -4.46
C ASP A 233 -0.52 -11.11 -4.66
N LEU A 234 0.20 -10.30 -5.43
CA LEU A 234 -0.27 -8.95 -5.80
C LEU A 234 -1.61 -8.98 -6.54
N LEU A 235 -1.75 -9.87 -7.53
CA LEU A 235 -3.01 -9.99 -8.28
C LEU A 235 -4.17 -10.42 -7.37
N ALA A 236 -3.93 -11.37 -6.46
CA ALA A 236 -4.94 -11.80 -5.50
C ALA A 236 -5.37 -10.65 -4.56
N MET A 237 -4.42 -9.84 -4.08
CA MET A 237 -4.72 -8.66 -3.26
C MET A 237 -5.50 -7.61 -4.04
N THR A 238 -5.12 -7.32 -5.28
CA THR A 238 -5.82 -6.34 -6.12
C THR A 238 -7.27 -6.76 -6.38
N VAL A 239 -7.50 -8.02 -6.76
CA VAL A 239 -8.86 -8.53 -7.00
C VAL A 239 -9.72 -8.43 -5.73
N GLN A 240 -9.15 -8.74 -4.57
CA GLN A 240 -9.87 -8.61 -3.30
C GLN A 240 -10.20 -7.14 -2.98
N GLN A 241 -9.26 -6.22 -3.23
CA GLN A 241 -9.49 -4.79 -3.00
C GLN A 241 -10.55 -4.22 -3.94
N GLU A 242 -10.52 -4.57 -5.23
CA GLU A 242 -11.53 -4.16 -6.21
C GLU A 242 -12.92 -4.64 -5.83
N ARG A 243 -13.03 -5.88 -5.32
CA ARG A 243 -14.30 -6.41 -4.83
C ARG A 243 -14.84 -5.61 -3.65
N VAL A 244 -14.01 -5.33 -2.64
CA VAL A 244 -14.41 -4.52 -1.47
C VAL A 244 -14.83 -3.10 -1.90
N ASN A 245 -14.08 -2.47 -2.80
CA ASN A 245 -14.42 -1.14 -3.31
C ASN A 245 -15.74 -1.15 -4.08
N THR A 246 -16.03 -2.22 -4.84
CA THR A 246 -17.30 -2.36 -5.57
C THR A 246 -18.48 -2.54 -4.62
N GLU A 247 -18.32 -3.36 -3.57
CA GLU A 247 -19.33 -3.56 -2.54
C GLU A 247 -19.59 -2.26 -1.74
N LEU A 248 -18.55 -1.49 -1.43
CA LEU A 248 -18.68 -0.16 -0.80
C LEU A 248 -19.36 0.86 -1.71
N ALA A 249 -18.99 0.94 -2.98
CA ALA A 249 -19.62 1.85 -3.94
C ALA A 249 -21.13 1.57 -4.11
N LEU A 250 -21.52 0.29 -4.07
CA LEU A 250 -22.94 -0.09 -4.04
C LEU A 250 -23.63 0.40 -2.77
N ALA A 251 -22.99 0.24 -1.61
CA ALA A 251 -23.52 0.72 -0.33
C ALA A 251 -23.71 2.25 -0.32
N THR A 252 -22.72 3.01 -0.80
CA THR A 252 -22.80 4.47 -0.98
C THR A 252 -24.00 4.85 -1.84
N ARG A 253 -24.15 4.19 -3.00
CA ARG A 253 -25.27 4.47 -3.90
C ARG A 253 -26.63 4.20 -3.24
N ILE A 254 -26.78 3.06 -2.54
CA ILE A 254 -28.00 2.74 -1.81
C ILE A 254 -28.30 3.81 -0.75
N GLN A 255 -27.30 4.26 0.01
CA GLN A 255 -27.48 5.33 1.00
C GLN A 255 -27.92 6.64 0.34
N THR A 256 -27.24 7.07 -0.74
CA THR A 256 -27.59 8.31 -1.45
C THR A 256 -29.01 8.25 -2.02
N ASP A 257 -29.44 7.10 -2.56
CA ASP A 257 -30.79 6.91 -3.12
C ASP A 257 -31.88 6.87 -2.03
N MET A 258 -31.51 6.60 -0.77
CA MET A 258 -32.44 6.57 0.37
C MET A 258 -32.71 7.96 0.99
N LEU A 259 -31.85 8.94 0.70
CA LEU A 259 -31.99 10.33 1.17
C LEU A 259 -32.72 11.17 0.10
N PRO A 260 -33.52 12.18 0.49
CA PRO A 260 -34.11 13.09 -0.47
C PRO A 260 -33.03 13.86 -1.27
N ASN A 261 -32.85 13.52 -2.55
CA ASN A 261 -31.73 14.03 -3.36
C ASN A 261 -32.19 14.77 -4.64
N ILE A 262 -33.50 14.97 -4.81
CA ILE A 262 -34.09 15.73 -5.91
C ILE A 262 -34.53 17.10 -5.38
N PHE A 263 -34.00 18.17 -5.97
CA PHE A 263 -34.34 19.55 -5.64
C PHE A 263 -34.77 20.32 -6.91
N PRO A 264 -35.76 21.23 -6.82
CA PRO A 264 -36.56 21.58 -5.64
C PRO A 264 -37.42 20.40 -5.16
N ALA A 265 -37.45 20.19 -3.85
CA ALA A 265 -38.07 19.00 -3.23
C ALA A 265 -39.58 18.90 -3.48
N PHE A 266 -40.27 20.04 -3.44
CA PHE A 266 -41.72 20.13 -3.60
C PHE A 266 -42.08 21.27 -4.57
N PRO A 267 -41.90 21.07 -5.89
CA PRO A 267 -42.13 22.12 -6.89
C PRO A 267 -43.56 22.72 -6.84
N ASP A 268 -44.54 21.91 -6.42
CA ASP A 268 -45.96 22.27 -6.36
C ASP A 268 -46.40 22.86 -5.00
N ARG A 269 -45.45 23.11 -4.07
CA ARG A 269 -45.74 23.62 -2.71
C ARG A 269 -45.08 24.99 -2.50
N PRO A 270 -45.69 26.08 -2.99
CA PRO A 270 -45.09 27.43 -2.92
C PRO A 270 -44.94 27.96 -1.49
N GLU A 271 -45.60 27.34 -0.51
CA GLU A 271 -45.58 27.72 0.90
C GLU A 271 -44.23 27.44 1.57
N VAL A 272 -43.37 26.63 0.96
CA VAL A 272 -42.06 26.24 1.49
C VAL A 272 -41.00 26.14 0.41
N ASP A 273 -39.75 26.38 0.81
CA ASP A 273 -38.56 26.04 0.04
C ASP A 273 -37.58 25.32 0.96
N ILE A 274 -36.97 24.24 0.48
CA ILE A 274 -36.12 23.37 1.30
C ILE A 274 -34.94 22.86 0.50
N TYR A 275 -33.77 22.89 1.12
CA TYR A 275 -32.56 22.32 0.58
C TYR A 275 -31.80 21.59 1.69
N ALA A 276 -31.21 20.46 1.34
CA ALA A 276 -30.41 19.66 2.26
C ALA A 276 -29.22 19.03 1.54
N SER A 277 -28.13 18.82 2.28
CA SER A 277 -26.92 18.19 1.79
C SER A 277 -26.32 17.29 2.86
N MET A 278 -25.61 16.25 2.40
CA MET A 278 -24.82 15.37 3.24
C MET A 278 -23.52 15.04 2.50
N THR A 279 -22.38 15.34 3.12
CA THR A 279 -21.05 14.97 2.63
C THR A 279 -20.41 14.01 3.63
N PRO A 280 -20.38 12.69 3.36
CA PRO A 280 -19.86 11.73 4.32
C PRO A 280 -18.33 11.80 4.41
N ALA A 281 -17.78 11.54 5.61
CA ALA A 281 -16.32 11.50 5.85
C ALA A 281 -15.68 10.21 5.34
N LYS A 282 -16.48 9.15 5.17
CA LYS A 282 -16.08 7.86 4.58
C LYS A 282 -16.98 7.54 3.40
N GLU A 283 -16.80 6.38 2.77
CA GLU A 283 -17.63 5.92 1.67
C GLU A 283 -19.12 5.83 2.05
N VAL A 284 -19.44 5.56 3.33
CA VAL A 284 -20.80 5.46 3.86
C VAL A 284 -20.85 6.10 5.25
N GLY A 285 -21.82 7.00 5.45
CA GLY A 285 -21.98 7.80 6.66
C GLY A 285 -22.99 7.25 7.68
N GLY A 286 -22.94 7.73 8.90
CA GLY A 286 -23.96 7.51 9.94
C GLY A 286 -25.08 8.55 9.92
N ASP A 287 -24.78 9.74 9.42
CA ASP A 287 -25.74 10.84 9.34
C ASP A 287 -26.87 10.59 8.35
N PHE A 288 -28.00 11.27 8.59
CA PHE A 288 -29.02 11.48 7.57
C PHE A 288 -29.89 12.69 7.82
N TYR A 289 -30.57 13.11 6.76
CA TYR A 289 -31.73 13.98 6.82
C TYR A 289 -32.91 13.31 6.10
N ASP A 290 -34.12 13.75 6.45
CA ASP A 290 -35.32 13.40 5.70
C ASP A 290 -36.35 14.51 5.81
N PHE A 291 -37.22 14.61 4.81
CA PHE A 291 -38.37 15.50 4.85
C PHE A 291 -39.52 14.89 4.03
N PHE A 292 -40.70 14.87 4.62
CA PHE A 292 -41.86 14.24 4.00
C PHE A 292 -43.15 14.79 4.59
N PHE A 293 -44.21 14.79 3.79
CA PHE A 293 -45.55 15.16 4.24
C PHE A 293 -46.17 14.03 5.07
N VAL A 294 -46.61 14.31 6.30
CA VAL A 294 -47.40 13.34 7.10
C VAL A 294 -48.88 13.38 6.72
N ASP A 295 -49.34 14.53 6.22
CA ASP A 295 -50.63 14.73 5.55
C ASP A 295 -50.52 15.91 4.56
N HIS A 296 -51.65 16.47 4.10
CA HIS A 296 -51.63 17.54 3.11
C HIS A 296 -50.98 18.85 3.59
N ASP A 297 -51.06 19.15 4.89
CA ASP A 297 -50.73 20.45 5.46
C ASP A 297 -49.56 20.41 6.44
N HIS A 298 -49.10 19.21 6.83
CA HIS A 298 -48.01 19.04 7.79
C HIS A 298 -46.76 18.44 7.14
N LEU A 299 -45.66 19.19 7.19
CA LEU A 299 -44.34 18.77 6.68
C LEU A 299 -43.45 18.32 7.84
N ALA A 300 -43.03 17.06 7.84
CA ALA A 300 -42.05 16.52 8.77
C ALA A 300 -40.62 16.78 8.29
N LEU A 301 -39.73 17.06 9.24
CA LEU A 301 -38.32 17.37 9.06
C LEU A 301 -37.51 16.52 10.05
N VAL A 302 -36.49 15.81 9.55
CA VAL A 302 -35.61 14.95 10.35
C VAL A 302 -34.16 15.30 10.03
N ILE A 303 -33.33 15.42 11.06
CA ILE A 303 -31.87 15.31 10.93
C ILE A 303 -31.33 14.49 12.10
N ALA A 304 -30.31 13.69 11.84
CA ALA A 304 -29.80 12.75 12.83
C ALA A 304 -28.36 12.31 12.53
N ASP A 305 -27.64 11.96 13.59
CA ASP A 305 -26.30 11.37 13.56
C ASP A 305 -26.25 10.06 14.38
N VAL A 306 -25.76 9.00 13.76
CA VAL A 306 -25.59 7.67 14.35
C VAL A 306 -24.18 7.51 14.90
N SER A 307 -24.07 7.06 16.14
CA SER A 307 -22.79 6.71 16.75
C SER A 307 -22.04 5.65 15.94
N GLY A 308 -20.86 6.00 15.42
CA GLY A 308 -20.01 5.11 14.62
C GLY A 308 -19.98 5.53 13.15
N LYS A 309 -19.27 4.77 12.30
CA LYS A 309 -19.05 5.12 10.87
C LYS A 309 -19.04 3.89 9.98
N GLY A 310 -19.21 4.09 8.68
CA GLY A 310 -19.19 3.03 7.67
C GLY A 310 -20.50 2.22 7.64
N ILE A 311 -20.42 1.00 7.08
CA ILE A 311 -21.60 0.17 6.79
C ILE A 311 -22.52 -0.05 8.02
N PRO A 312 -22.03 -0.39 9.23
CA PRO A 312 -22.91 -0.62 10.38
C PRO A 312 -23.74 0.62 10.76
N ALA A 313 -23.12 1.80 10.74
CA ALA A 313 -23.80 3.07 11.03
C ALA A 313 -24.84 3.39 9.95
N ALA A 314 -24.50 3.22 8.68
CA ALA A 314 -25.43 3.43 7.57
C ALA A 314 -26.65 2.49 7.62
N MET A 315 -26.47 1.23 8.02
CA MET A 315 -27.58 0.29 8.19
C MET A 315 -28.50 0.69 9.36
N PHE A 316 -27.91 1.15 10.47
CA PHE A 316 -28.67 1.62 11.62
C PHE A 316 -29.42 2.91 11.32
N MET A 317 -28.80 3.81 10.56
CA MET A 317 -29.43 5.00 9.98
C MET A 317 -30.69 4.63 9.20
N MET A 318 -30.61 3.70 8.24
CA MET A 318 -31.76 3.32 7.40
C MET A 318 -32.91 2.76 8.25
N MET A 319 -32.59 1.97 9.27
CA MET A 319 -33.56 1.46 10.23
C MET A 319 -34.24 2.59 11.02
N ALA A 320 -33.44 3.52 11.57
CA ALA A 320 -33.96 4.64 12.35
C ALA A 320 -34.85 5.56 11.50
N LYS A 321 -34.41 5.92 10.29
CA LYS A 321 -35.17 6.70 9.30
C LYS A 321 -36.53 6.07 9.03
N SER A 322 -36.56 4.77 8.73
CA SER A 322 -37.81 4.05 8.46
C SER A 322 -38.76 4.01 9.66
N MET A 323 -38.22 3.81 10.87
CA MET A 323 -39.03 3.83 12.10
C MET A 323 -39.63 5.22 12.36
N ILE A 324 -38.84 6.28 12.23
CA ILE A 324 -39.32 7.67 12.40
C ILE A 324 -40.43 7.96 11.39
N GLN A 325 -40.20 7.67 10.12
CA GLN A 325 -41.17 7.90 9.06
C GLN A 325 -42.49 7.16 9.31
N THR A 326 -42.41 5.89 9.69
CA THR A 326 -43.60 5.05 9.98
C THR A 326 -44.38 5.59 11.17
N GLN A 327 -43.70 6.02 12.25
CA GLN A 327 -44.37 6.55 13.43
C GLN A 327 -44.95 7.96 13.19
N ALA A 328 -44.29 8.78 12.38
CA ALA A 328 -44.78 10.10 11.99
C ALA A 328 -46.04 9.99 11.12
N ALA A 329 -46.06 9.07 10.15
CA ALA A 329 -47.22 8.80 9.30
C ALA A 329 -48.46 8.30 10.07
N ALA A 330 -48.29 7.82 11.31
CA ALA A 330 -49.40 7.44 12.18
C ALA A 330 -50.07 8.64 12.90
N GLY A 331 -49.59 9.88 12.66
CA GLY A 331 -50.15 11.10 13.24
C GLY A 331 -49.71 11.39 14.68
N HIS A 332 -48.65 10.74 15.15
CA HIS A 332 -48.09 10.95 16.49
C HIS A 332 -47.30 12.27 16.59
N SER A 333 -47.27 12.88 17.78
CA SER A 333 -46.46 14.08 18.00
C SER A 333 -44.96 13.76 18.05
N PRO A 334 -44.05 14.73 17.85
CA PRO A 334 -42.60 14.47 17.81
C PRO A 334 -42.06 13.69 19.01
N ARG A 335 -42.47 14.02 20.25
CA ARG A 335 -42.07 13.28 21.45
C ARG A 335 -42.55 11.82 21.46
N GLU A 336 -43.72 11.55 20.88
CA GLU A 336 -44.32 10.22 20.84
C GLU A 336 -43.61 9.34 19.80
N VAL A 337 -43.28 9.93 18.66
CA VAL A 337 -42.42 9.32 17.62
C VAL A 337 -41.08 8.94 18.23
N LEU A 338 -40.33 9.90 18.80
CA LEU A 338 -39.01 9.63 19.38
C LEU A 338 -39.06 8.64 20.55
N GLY A 339 -40.08 8.73 21.41
CA GLY A 339 -40.27 7.79 22.52
C GLY A 339 -40.51 6.35 22.04
N THR A 340 -41.32 6.18 21.00
CA THR A 340 -41.59 4.87 20.41
C THR A 340 -40.37 4.31 19.69
N VAL A 341 -39.69 5.13 18.89
CA VAL A 341 -38.46 4.74 18.18
C VAL A 341 -37.37 4.33 19.18
N ASN A 342 -37.16 5.10 20.25
CA ASN A 342 -36.19 4.75 21.30
C ASN A 342 -36.49 3.38 21.92
N ARG A 343 -37.76 3.09 22.23
CA ARG A 343 -38.17 1.79 22.76
C ARG A 343 -37.83 0.66 21.78
N LEU A 344 -38.21 0.80 20.51
CA LEU A 344 -37.98 -0.20 19.46
C LEU A 344 -36.49 -0.45 19.22
N ILE A 345 -35.68 0.61 19.14
CA ILE A 345 -34.23 0.49 19.00
C ILE A 345 -33.66 -0.27 20.20
N CYS A 346 -33.99 0.14 21.42
CA CYS A 346 -33.45 -0.47 22.63
C CYS A 346 -33.84 -1.95 22.83
N GLU A 347 -34.93 -2.44 22.20
CA GLU A 347 -35.33 -3.85 22.27
C GLU A 347 -34.30 -4.76 21.58
N ASN A 348 -33.66 -4.29 20.50
CA ASN A 348 -32.77 -5.08 19.66
C ASN A 348 -31.33 -4.50 19.53
N ASN A 349 -30.95 -3.55 20.38
CA ASN A 349 -29.65 -2.86 20.31
C ASN A 349 -28.47 -3.65 20.93
N LYS A 350 -28.08 -4.78 20.32
CA LYS A 350 -26.91 -5.57 20.78
C LYS A 350 -25.59 -4.85 20.60
N GLU A 351 -25.48 -4.05 19.55
CA GLU A 351 -24.27 -3.29 19.18
C GLU A 351 -24.06 -2.04 20.03
N LYS A 352 -25.03 -1.70 20.91
CA LYS A 352 -25.01 -0.50 21.77
C LYS A 352 -24.84 0.81 20.97
N MET A 353 -25.31 0.82 19.73
CA MET A 353 -25.34 2.03 18.91
C MET A 353 -26.46 2.95 19.37
N PHE A 354 -26.24 4.25 19.29
CA PHE A 354 -27.23 5.26 19.60
C PHE A 354 -27.30 6.28 18.47
N ILE A 355 -28.34 7.09 18.49
CA ILE A 355 -28.55 8.10 17.46
C ILE A 355 -29.05 9.40 18.11
N THR A 356 -28.43 10.51 17.75
CA THR A 356 -28.93 11.85 18.04
C THR A 356 -29.95 12.20 16.98
N VAL A 357 -31.12 12.73 17.35
CA VAL A 357 -32.17 13.08 16.37
C VAL A 357 -32.81 14.41 16.72
N TRP A 358 -32.91 15.29 15.74
CA TRP A 358 -33.85 16.40 15.76
C TRP A 358 -35.03 16.09 14.83
N PHE A 359 -36.25 16.16 15.38
CA PHE A 359 -37.47 15.86 14.63
C PHE A 359 -38.52 16.94 14.81
N GLY A 360 -39.00 17.50 13.70
CA GLY A 360 -40.00 18.57 13.68
C GLY A 360 -41.14 18.31 12.70
N ILE A 361 -42.32 18.84 13.00
CA ILE A 361 -43.51 18.83 12.14
C ILE A 361 -44.00 20.27 12.02
N LEU A 362 -43.95 20.82 10.81
CA LEU A 362 -44.37 22.19 10.47
C LEU A 362 -45.79 22.16 9.89
N ASP A 363 -46.72 22.85 10.54
CA ASP A 363 -48.03 23.17 9.98
C ASP A 363 -47.90 24.32 8.97
N LEU A 364 -48.16 24.04 7.70
CA LEU A 364 -48.04 24.98 6.59
C LEU A 364 -49.16 26.03 6.54
N ASN A 365 -50.25 25.83 7.27
CA ASN A 365 -51.32 26.82 7.36
C ASN A 365 -50.99 27.91 8.38
N THR A 366 -50.34 27.54 9.49
CA THR A 366 -50.11 28.44 10.62
C THR A 366 -48.66 28.87 10.81
N GLY A 367 -47.71 28.14 10.21
CA GLY A 367 -46.28 28.30 10.47
C GLY A 367 -45.86 27.74 11.84
N LEU A 368 -46.72 27.00 12.54
CA LEU A 368 -46.40 26.38 13.82
C LEU A 368 -45.54 25.12 13.60
N LEU A 369 -44.29 25.18 14.04
CA LEU A 369 -43.39 24.03 14.10
C LEU A 369 -43.45 23.42 15.50
N THR A 370 -43.88 22.16 15.59
CA THR A 370 -43.73 21.35 16.81
C THR A 370 -42.53 20.44 16.63
N ALA A 371 -41.59 20.44 17.58
CA ALA A 371 -40.37 19.65 17.47
C ALA A 371 -39.99 18.99 18.81
N ALA A 372 -39.17 17.94 18.71
CA ALA A 372 -38.52 17.30 19.84
C ALA A 372 -37.08 16.96 19.46
N ASN A 373 -36.18 17.10 20.43
CA ASN A 373 -34.75 16.88 20.24
C ASN A 373 -34.30 15.70 21.14
N ALA A 374 -33.66 14.70 20.56
CA ALA A 374 -33.07 13.54 21.22
C ALA A 374 -31.53 13.63 21.25
N GLY A 375 -31.01 14.70 21.85
CA GLY A 375 -29.58 14.88 22.08
C GLY A 375 -28.78 15.34 20.85
N HIS A 376 -29.46 15.92 19.87
CA HIS A 376 -28.91 16.47 18.63
C HIS A 376 -28.68 17.98 18.74
N GLU A 377 -27.97 18.57 17.79
CA GLU A 377 -27.60 19.98 17.77
C GLU A 377 -28.83 20.90 17.88
N TYR A 378 -28.64 22.05 18.53
CA TYR A 378 -29.68 23.07 18.60
C TYR A 378 -29.98 23.63 17.20
N PRO A 379 -31.27 23.76 16.82
CA PRO A 379 -31.65 24.40 15.58
C PRO A 379 -31.27 25.89 15.58
N ILE A 380 -31.01 26.44 14.41
CA ILE A 380 -30.72 27.86 14.21
C ILE A 380 -31.87 28.47 13.41
N LEU A 381 -32.50 29.51 13.94
CA LEU A 381 -33.65 30.17 13.33
C LEU A 381 -33.29 31.60 12.91
N LYS A 382 -33.65 31.96 11.68
CA LYS A 382 -33.72 33.35 11.23
C LYS A 382 -35.20 33.78 11.24
N THR A 383 -35.52 34.81 12.01
CA THR A 383 -36.82 35.48 11.94
C THR A 383 -36.92 36.34 10.68
N SER A 384 -38.12 36.77 10.27
CA SER A 384 -38.38 37.45 8.98
C SER A 384 -37.41 38.60 8.66
N ASP A 385 -37.06 39.42 9.66
CA ASP A 385 -36.17 40.60 9.54
C ASP A 385 -34.85 40.43 10.29
N GLY A 386 -34.60 39.24 10.83
CA GLY A 386 -33.53 38.98 11.78
C GLY A 386 -32.23 38.45 11.19
N THR A 387 -31.31 38.18 12.11
CA THR A 387 -30.14 37.32 11.88
C THR A 387 -30.46 35.90 12.32
N TYR A 388 -29.69 34.93 11.85
CA TYR A 388 -29.72 33.58 12.37
C TYR A 388 -29.27 33.56 13.84
N GLU A 389 -30.09 32.96 14.70
CA GLU A 389 -29.83 32.79 16.12
C GLU A 389 -30.09 31.35 16.56
N LEU A 390 -29.29 30.87 17.51
CA LEU A 390 -29.41 29.53 18.06
C LEU A 390 -30.66 29.43 18.95
N VAL A 391 -31.55 28.48 18.67
CA VAL A 391 -32.75 28.24 19.46
C VAL A 391 -32.49 27.13 20.46
N LYS A 392 -32.36 27.49 21.73
CA LYS A 392 -32.14 26.52 22.81
C LYS A 392 -33.42 25.80 23.18
N ASP A 393 -33.54 24.55 22.75
CA ASP A 393 -34.59 23.62 23.16
C ASP A 393 -34.21 22.84 24.44
N LYS A 394 -35.12 22.00 24.92
CA LYS A 394 -34.82 21.03 26.00
C LYS A 394 -34.46 19.69 25.38
N HIS A 395 -33.17 19.40 25.28
CA HIS A 395 -32.71 18.10 24.79
C HIS A 395 -33.24 16.95 25.65
N GLY A 396 -33.75 15.92 24.98
CA GLY A 396 -33.86 14.57 25.50
C GLY A 396 -32.54 13.82 25.39
N PHE A 397 -32.50 12.60 25.92
CA PHE A 397 -31.36 11.71 25.78
C PHE A 397 -31.37 11.00 24.42
N VAL A 398 -30.20 10.64 23.89
CA VAL A 398 -30.07 9.97 22.58
C VAL A 398 -30.96 8.72 22.46
N LEU A 399 -31.49 8.46 21.25
CA LEU A 399 -32.27 7.25 21.02
C LEU A 399 -31.34 6.03 21.04
N GLY A 400 -31.81 4.90 21.57
CA GLY A 400 -31.03 3.67 21.67
C GLY A 400 -30.08 3.62 22.87
N GLY A 401 -29.83 4.74 23.55
CA GLY A 401 -28.94 4.82 24.71
C GLY A 401 -29.56 4.28 26.00
N MET A 402 -30.85 4.53 26.24
CA MET A 402 -31.54 4.08 27.46
C MET A 402 -33.03 3.80 27.23
N LYS A 403 -33.51 2.67 27.76
CA LYS A 403 -34.93 2.29 27.70
C LYS A 403 -35.81 3.24 28.54
N GLY A 404 -37.01 3.53 28.04
CA GLY A 404 -38.04 4.26 28.80
C GLY A 404 -37.82 5.78 28.89
N MET A 405 -36.88 6.34 28.11
CA MET A 405 -36.69 7.79 28.02
C MET A 405 -37.93 8.48 27.46
N LYS A 406 -38.24 9.63 28.03
CA LYS A 406 -39.33 10.52 27.60
C LYS A 406 -38.73 11.75 26.94
N TYR A 407 -39.37 12.18 25.85
CA TYR A 407 -39.01 13.36 25.09
C TYR A 407 -40.05 14.46 25.35
N THR A 408 -39.67 15.71 25.10
CA THR A 408 -40.55 16.87 25.33
C THR A 408 -40.73 17.62 24.03
N ASP A 409 -41.98 17.86 23.65
CA ASP A 409 -42.30 18.73 22.53
C ASP A 409 -42.02 20.19 22.93
N TYR A 410 -41.49 20.96 21.99
CA TYR A 410 -41.45 22.41 22.05
C TYR A 410 -41.96 22.97 20.73
N THR A 411 -42.37 24.24 20.75
CA THR A 411 -43.00 24.87 19.59
C THR A 411 -42.28 26.15 19.21
N LEU A 412 -42.16 26.39 17.90
CA LEU A 412 -41.67 27.64 17.31
C LEU A 412 -42.71 28.10 16.27
N THR A 413 -42.92 29.41 16.16
CA THR A 413 -43.77 29.97 15.10
C THR A 413 -42.88 30.61 14.04
N MET A 414 -42.89 30.04 12.84
CA MET A 414 -42.21 30.57 11.67
C MET A 414 -43.12 31.57 10.98
N ALA A 415 -42.74 32.86 10.99
CA ALA A 415 -43.40 33.85 10.15
C ALA A 415 -43.03 33.62 8.67
N PRO A 416 -43.85 34.05 7.71
CA PRO A 416 -43.45 34.07 6.31
C PRO A 416 -42.08 34.77 6.11
N GLY A 417 -41.18 34.13 5.37
CA GLY A 417 -39.78 34.53 5.18
C GLY A 417 -38.80 34.00 6.23
N ALA A 418 -39.28 33.37 7.31
CA ALA A 418 -38.40 32.77 8.32
C ALA A 418 -37.69 31.52 7.78
N LYS A 419 -36.45 31.31 8.22
CA LYS A 419 -35.62 30.16 7.82
C LYS A 419 -35.15 29.39 9.04
N LEU A 420 -35.30 28.07 8.99
CA LEU A 420 -34.80 27.15 9.99
C LEU A 420 -33.64 26.36 9.39
N PHE A 421 -32.50 26.38 10.07
CA PHE A 421 -31.31 25.62 9.75
C PHE A 421 -31.05 24.57 10.83
N VAL A 422 -30.90 23.32 10.42
CA VAL A 422 -30.54 22.19 11.27
C VAL A 422 -29.35 21.46 10.64
N TYR A 423 -28.47 20.92 11.47
CA TYR A 423 -27.18 20.40 11.06
C TYR A 423 -26.67 19.36 12.07
N THR A 424 -25.75 18.51 11.65
CA THR A 424 -25.04 17.57 12.53
C THR A 424 -23.75 18.18 13.09
N ASP A 425 -23.24 17.60 14.16
CA ASP A 425 -22.02 18.04 14.83
C ASP A 425 -20.81 18.19 13.91
N GLY A 426 -20.72 17.42 12.82
CA GLY A 426 -19.65 17.50 11.84
C GLY A 426 -19.40 18.91 11.28
N VAL A 427 -20.42 19.79 11.23
CA VAL A 427 -20.25 21.19 10.84
C VAL A 427 -19.48 21.97 11.91
N ALA A 428 -19.91 21.87 13.17
CA ALA A 428 -19.30 22.61 14.28
C ALA A 428 -17.96 21.99 14.71
N GLU A 429 -17.81 20.68 14.55
CA GLU A 429 -16.62 19.90 14.91
C GLU A 429 -15.61 19.77 13.76
N ALA A 430 -15.88 20.34 12.59
CA ALA A 430 -14.91 20.40 11.50
C ALA A 430 -13.58 21.00 11.99
N MET A 431 -12.47 20.32 11.69
CA MET A 431 -11.13 20.67 12.20
C MET A 431 -10.23 21.25 11.12
N ASN A 432 -9.41 22.23 11.50
CA ASN A 432 -8.27 22.66 10.69
C ASN A 432 -7.00 21.85 11.03
N ALA A 433 -5.90 22.09 10.29
CA ALA A 433 -4.62 21.41 10.53
C ALA A 433 -4.04 21.63 11.95
N GLY A 434 -4.48 22.70 12.63
CA GLY A 434 -4.14 23.01 14.03
C GLY A 434 -5.01 22.30 15.06
N ARG A 435 -5.97 21.46 14.65
CA ARG A 435 -6.98 20.81 15.49
C ARG A 435 -7.92 21.79 16.21
N GLU A 436 -8.10 22.98 15.66
CA GLU A 436 -9.13 23.91 16.12
C GLU A 436 -10.47 23.54 15.48
N LEU A 437 -11.54 23.58 16.27
CA LEU A 437 -12.91 23.35 15.80
C LEU A 437 -13.46 24.60 15.09
N PHE A 438 -14.27 24.39 14.06
CA PHE A 438 -14.98 25.46 13.35
C PHE A 438 -15.90 26.23 14.30
N GLY A 439 -16.72 25.49 15.04
CA GLY A 439 -17.56 25.98 16.13
C GLY A 439 -18.84 26.69 15.69
N ILE A 440 -19.73 26.88 16.66
CA ILE A 440 -21.04 27.52 16.47
C ILE A 440 -20.91 28.97 16.01
N ASP A 441 -19.94 29.72 16.55
CA ASP A 441 -19.77 31.13 16.21
C ASP A 441 -19.47 31.34 14.71
N ARG A 442 -18.61 30.50 14.12
CA ARG A 442 -18.31 30.57 12.68
C ARG A 442 -19.46 30.05 11.83
N THR A 443 -20.22 29.07 12.34
CA THR A 443 -21.46 28.60 11.71
C THR A 443 -22.47 29.74 11.59
N LEU A 444 -22.73 30.47 12.69
CA LEU A 444 -23.61 31.64 12.68
C LEU A 444 -23.09 32.76 11.77
N GLN A 445 -21.78 33.00 11.72
CA GLN A 445 -21.18 33.99 10.81
C GLN A 445 -21.41 33.61 9.33
N ALA A 446 -21.22 32.35 8.97
CA ALA A 446 -21.44 31.86 7.62
C ALA A 446 -22.91 31.97 7.21
N LEU A 447 -23.83 31.51 8.08
CA LEU A 447 -25.28 31.65 7.87
C LEU A 447 -25.69 33.12 7.67
N ASN A 448 -25.17 34.02 8.50
CA ASN A 448 -25.50 35.44 8.44
C ASN A 448 -24.89 36.17 7.23
N ALA A 449 -23.79 35.66 6.66
CA ALA A 449 -23.20 36.19 5.43
C ALA A 449 -24.09 35.99 4.20
N ALA A 450 -24.92 34.93 4.20
CA ALA A 450 -25.85 34.60 3.13
C ALA A 450 -27.32 34.63 3.60
N LYS A 451 -27.66 35.44 4.61
CA LYS A 451 -28.97 35.38 5.28
C LYS A 451 -30.20 35.58 4.41
N ASP A 452 -30.05 36.28 3.29
CA ASP A 452 -31.14 36.58 2.36
C ASP A 452 -31.11 35.67 1.12
N ALA A 453 -30.12 34.78 1.00
CA ALA A 453 -30.05 33.78 -0.06
C ALA A 453 -31.12 32.69 0.13
N PRO A 454 -31.57 32.00 -0.94
CA PRO A 454 -32.44 30.83 -0.80
C PRO A 454 -31.75 29.71 0.02
N PRO A 455 -32.49 28.72 0.53
CA PRO A 455 -31.94 27.62 1.35
C PRO A 455 -30.65 26.99 0.80
N GLU A 456 -30.58 26.75 -0.51
CA GLU A 456 -29.38 26.25 -1.18
C GLU A 456 -28.18 27.19 -1.04
N GLY A 457 -28.40 28.50 -1.23
CA GLY A 457 -27.34 29.51 -1.08
C GLY A 457 -26.85 29.64 0.35
N VAL A 458 -27.73 29.42 1.34
CA VAL A 458 -27.37 29.39 2.76
C VAL A 458 -26.46 28.20 3.05
N LEU A 459 -26.83 26.99 2.64
CA LEU A 459 -26.01 25.79 2.82
C LEU A 459 -24.65 25.92 2.14
N ARG A 460 -24.63 26.41 0.89
CA ARG A 460 -23.40 26.65 0.16
C ARG A 460 -22.45 27.61 0.88
N SER A 461 -22.99 28.64 1.54
CA SER A 461 -22.18 29.59 2.31
C SER A 461 -21.49 28.91 3.51
N VAL A 462 -22.19 28.00 4.19
CA VAL A 462 -21.64 27.21 5.30
C VAL A 462 -20.61 26.20 4.80
N ASP A 463 -20.93 25.43 3.76
CA ASP A 463 -20.01 24.46 3.13
C ASP A 463 -18.68 25.11 2.73
N GLU A 464 -18.75 26.25 2.04
CA GLU A 464 -17.55 26.97 1.64
C GLU A 464 -16.76 27.53 2.84
N ALA A 465 -17.45 27.95 3.90
CA ALA A 465 -16.79 28.45 5.10
C ALA A 465 -16.06 27.32 5.85
N VAL A 466 -16.69 26.15 5.97
CA VAL A 466 -16.09 24.94 6.55
C VAL A 466 -14.90 24.49 5.71
N ALA A 467 -15.04 24.37 4.39
CA ALA A 467 -13.96 23.97 3.49
C ALA A 467 -12.76 24.94 3.54
N ARG A 468 -13.02 26.25 3.55
CA ARG A 468 -11.97 27.27 3.70
C ARG A 468 -11.25 27.17 5.05
N PHE A 469 -11.97 26.85 6.13
CA PHE A 469 -11.40 26.70 7.46
C PHE A 469 -10.56 25.42 7.61
N ALA A 470 -11.08 24.28 7.14
CA ALA A 470 -10.42 22.99 7.21
C ALA A 470 -9.13 22.96 6.35
N GLY A 471 -9.15 23.61 5.19
CA GLY A 471 -8.00 23.65 4.28
C GLY A 471 -7.66 22.28 3.73
N SER A 472 -6.49 21.74 4.09
CA SER A 472 -6.04 20.40 3.70
C SER A 472 -6.26 19.34 4.80
N ALA A 473 -6.94 19.69 5.89
CA ALA A 473 -7.25 18.74 6.95
C ALA A 473 -8.26 17.71 6.46
N GLU A 474 -8.08 16.46 6.87
CA GLU A 474 -9.02 15.37 6.55
C GLU A 474 -10.33 15.58 7.33
N GLN A 475 -11.46 15.36 6.66
CA GLN A 475 -12.77 15.42 7.28
C GLN A 475 -12.91 14.28 8.29
N VAL A 476 -13.22 14.62 9.54
CA VAL A 476 -13.30 13.63 10.61
C VAL A 476 -14.70 13.03 10.67
N ASP A 477 -15.76 13.84 10.52
CA ASP A 477 -17.16 13.42 10.62
C ASP A 477 -18.02 13.83 9.42
N ASP A 478 -19.18 13.20 9.28
CA ASP A 478 -20.13 13.49 8.22
C ASP A 478 -20.66 14.93 8.34
N LEU A 479 -20.76 15.63 7.21
CA LEU A 479 -21.25 17.01 7.15
C LEU A 479 -22.67 17.01 6.62
N THR A 480 -23.65 17.14 7.51
CA THR A 480 -25.07 17.08 7.15
C THR A 480 -25.79 18.36 7.55
N MET A 481 -26.55 18.92 6.62
CA MET A 481 -27.24 20.19 6.81
C MET A 481 -28.59 20.19 6.09
N MET A 482 -29.55 20.92 6.66
CA MET A 482 -30.84 21.18 6.05
C MET A 482 -31.31 22.59 6.40
N CYS A 483 -31.81 23.31 5.40
CA CYS A 483 -32.43 24.61 5.56
C CYS A 483 -33.81 24.61 4.92
N ILE A 484 -34.80 25.11 5.66
CA ILE A 484 -36.16 25.32 5.19
C ILE A 484 -36.55 26.79 5.35
N GLU A 485 -37.13 27.37 4.31
CA GLU A 485 -37.79 28.68 4.31
C GLU A 485 -39.30 28.48 4.30
N TYR A 486 -40.01 29.04 5.27
CA TYR A 486 -41.46 29.09 5.26
C TYR A 486 -41.93 30.37 4.57
N ARG A 487 -42.67 30.25 3.48
CA ARG A 487 -43.16 31.38 2.66
C ARG A 487 -44.61 31.76 2.96
N GLY A 488 -45.31 30.95 3.74
CA GLY A 488 -46.72 31.15 4.05
C GLY A 488 -47.67 30.73 2.93
N LYS A 489 -48.92 30.48 3.28
CA LYS A 489 -49.97 30.16 2.31
C LYS A 489 -50.33 31.41 1.50
N ALA A 490 -50.28 31.32 0.17
CA ALA A 490 -50.73 32.42 -0.68
C ALA A 490 -52.22 32.68 -0.42
N GLU A 491 -52.59 33.91 -0.06
CA GLU A 491 -54.01 34.29 0.00
C GLU A 491 -54.59 34.16 -1.42
N THR A 492 -55.44 33.16 -1.63
CA THR A 492 -56.33 33.15 -2.79
C THR A 492 -57.20 34.39 -2.72
N LYS A 493 -56.93 35.38 -3.59
CA LYS A 493 -57.86 36.49 -3.84
C LYS A 493 -59.22 35.87 -4.14
N GLY A 494 -60.18 36.05 -3.23
CA GLY A 494 -61.55 35.60 -3.43
C GLY A 494 -62.10 36.25 -4.70
N ASP A 495 -62.61 35.41 -5.60
CA ASP A 495 -63.46 35.86 -6.71
C ASP A 495 -64.64 36.64 -6.11
N GLY A 496 -64.63 37.95 -6.31
CA GLY A 496 -65.77 38.81 -6.06
C GLY A 496 -66.89 38.44 -7.04
N HIS A 497 -67.75 37.52 -6.64
CA HIS A 497 -69.04 37.33 -7.29
C HIS A 497 -69.92 38.52 -6.90
N GLU A 498 -69.84 39.61 -7.66
CA GLU A 498 -70.88 40.65 -7.69
C GLU A 498 -72.15 39.99 -8.25
N GLY A 499 -73.03 39.58 -7.34
CA GLY A 499 -74.42 39.34 -7.66
C GLY A 499 -75.09 40.69 -7.94
N THR A 500 -75.39 40.96 -9.20
CA THR A 500 -76.38 41.96 -9.58
C THR A 500 -77.75 41.30 -9.60
N ASP A 501 -78.51 41.50 -8.53
CA ASP A 501 -79.96 41.63 -8.58
C ASP A 501 -80.30 43.01 -9.14
N GLY A 502 -81.17 43.08 -10.15
CA GLY A 502 -81.70 44.32 -10.74
C GLY A 502 -82.24 44.16 -12.15
#